data_AF-A0AAY5KK09-F1
#
_entry.id   AF-A0AAY5KK09-F1
#
_cell.length_a   1.000
_cell.length_b   1.000
_cell.length_c   1.000
_cell.angle_alpha   90.00
_cell.angle_beta   90.00
_cell.angle_gamma   90.00
#
_symmetry.space_group_name_H-M   'P 1'
#
loop_
_entity.id
_entity.type
_entity.pdbx_description
1 polymer ?
#
loop_
_entity_poly.entity_id
_entity_poly.type
_entity_poly.pdbx_seq_one_letter_code
_entity_poly.pdbx_strand_id
1 'polypeptide(L)' 'MFALVRYLEDNCWAIVPTSHIKIFDPADINDFNKTTKYWVLWGDDGAYYQGQVFLQALLFLC' A
#
# COMPACT_ATOMS: atom_id res chain seq x y z
N MET A 1 -2.54 2.35 10.51
CA MET A 1 -1.39 1.52 10.07
C MET A 1 -0.80 2.17 8.82
N PHE A 2 0.47 1.93 8.53
CA PHE A 2 1.11 2.38 7.28
C PHE A 2 1.46 1.16 6.44
N ALA A 3 1.52 1.35 5.12
CA ALA A 3 1.99 0.34 4.20
C ALA A 3 3.01 0.93 3.22
N LEU A 4 3.98 0.11 2.84
CA LEU A 4 4.91 0.45 1.78
C LEU A 4 4.24 0.12 0.45
N VAL A 5 4.10 1.10 -0.43
CA VAL A 5 3.45 0.93 -1.73
C VAL A 5 4.46 1.18 -2.82
N ARG A 6 4.45 0.31 -3.84
CA ARG A 6 5.12 0.53 -5.12
C ARG A 6 4.07 0.89 -6.17
N TYR A 7 4.12 2.12 -6.67
CA TYR A 7 3.26 2.60 -7.74
C TYR A 7 3.69 1.98 -9.07
N LEU A 8 2.72 1.53 -9.87
CA LEU A 8 3.00 0.77 -11.09
C LEU A 8 3.33 1.64 -12.31
N GLU A 9 2.91 2.90 -12.29
CA GLU A 9 3.09 3.83 -13.42
C GLU A 9 4.56 4.26 -13.56
N ASP A 10 5.21 4.58 -12.45
CA ASP A 10 6.56 5.14 -12.39
C ASP A 10 7.55 4.28 -11.59
N ASN A 11 7.09 3.17 -11.00
CA ASN A 11 7.86 2.36 -10.05
C ASN A 11 8.33 3.12 -8.80
N CYS A 12 7.70 4.24 -8.47
CA CYS A 12 8.00 4.97 -7.24
C CYS A 12 7.52 4.21 -6.00
N TRP A 13 8.27 4.36 -4.92
CA TRP A 13 7.96 3.76 -3.63
C TRP A 13 7.56 4.85 -2.65
N ALA A 14 6.51 4.62 -1.88
CA ALA A 14 6.16 5.50 -0.77
C ALA A 14 5.52 4.74 0.39
N ILE A 15 5.62 5.34 1.57
CA ILE A 15 4.92 4.88 2.76
C ILE A 15 3.62 5.69 2.86
N VAL A 16 2.48 5.01 2.82
CA VAL A 16 1.17 5.66 2.87
C VAL A 16 0.35 5.11 4.04
N PRO A 17 -0.58 5.90 4.61
CA PRO A 17 -1.58 5.38 5.53
C PRO A 17 -2.42 4.29 4.86
N THR A 18 -2.76 3.22 5.57
CA THR A 18 -3.63 2.17 5.02
C THR A 18 -5.04 2.68 4.68
N SER A 19 -5.47 3.79 5.31
CA SER A 19 -6.71 4.50 4.95
C SER A 19 -6.71 5.10 3.55
N HIS A 20 -5.54 5.25 2.92
CA HIS A 20 -5.38 5.75 1.55
C HIS A 20 -5.56 4.65 0.51
N ILE A 21 -5.74 3.39 0.93
CA ILE A 21 -5.83 2.23 0.05
C ILE A 21 -7.31 1.81 -0.03
N LYS A 22 -7.88 1.80 -1.23
CA LYS A 22 -9.28 1.38 -1.44
C LYS A 22 -9.44 -0.13 -1.22
N ILE A 23 -10.51 -0.50 -0.52
CA ILE A 23 -10.90 -1.91 -0.27
C ILE A 23 -9.71 -2.67 0.34
N PHE A 24 -9.04 -2.04 1.30
CA PHE A 24 -7.94 -2.64 2.01
C PHE A 24 -8.48 -3.48 3.17
N ASP A 25 -8.79 -4.74 2.87
CA ASP A 25 -9.29 -5.73 3.82
C ASP A 25 -8.44 -7.02 3.77
N PRO A 26 -7.14 -6.95 4.12
CA PRO A 26 -6.31 -8.15 4.21
C PRO A 26 -6.70 -8.95 5.45
N ALA A 27 -7.10 -10.21 5.26
CA ALA A 27 -7.39 -11.14 6.33
C ALA A 27 -6.11 -11.81 6.88
N ASP A 28 -5.08 -11.96 6.05
CA ASP A 28 -3.81 -12.59 6.41
C ASP A 28 -2.61 -11.97 5.68
N ILE A 29 -1.39 -12.24 6.15
CA ILE A 29 -0.13 -11.81 5.52
C ILE A 29 0.00 -12.33 4.08
N ASN A 30 -0.69 -13.42 3.75
CA ASN A 30 -0.74 -13.99 2.41
C ASN A 30 -1.50 -13.12 1.40
N ASP A 31 -2.35 -12.19 1.85
CA ASP A 31 -3.10 -11.27 0.98
C ASP A 31 -2.21 -10.16 0.40
N PHE A 32 -0.99 -9.98 0.95
CA PHE A 32 0.06 -9.10 0.43
C PHE A 32 0.89 -9.77 -0.66
N ASN A 33 0.28 -10.66 -1.44
CA ASN A 33 0.93 -11.23 -2.61
C ASN A 33 1.38 -10.09 -3.54
N LYS A 34 2.63 -10.15 -4.01
CA LYS A 34 3.23 -9.16 -4.90
C LYS A 34 2.49 -9.02 -6.23
N THR A 35 1.55 -9.92 -6.54
CA THR A 35 0.68 -9.83 -7.72
C THR A 35 -0.57 -8.99 -7.49
N THR A 36 -1.00 -8.80 -6.24
CA THR A 36 -2.22 -8.06 -5.91
C THR A 36 -1.99 -6.56 -6.11
N LYS A 37 -2.91 -5.93 -6.86
CA LYS A 37 -2.88 -4.50 -7.15
C LYS A 37 -3.99 -3.81 -6.37
N TYR A 38 -3.65 -2.68 -5.77
CA TYR A 38 -4.56 -1.84 -5.02
C TYR A 38 -4.61 -0.43 -5.62
N TRP A 39 -5.74 0.25 -5.42
CA TRP A 39 -5.85 1.67 -5.72
C TRP A 39 -5.45 2.47 -4.49
N VAL A 40 -4.41 3.28 -4.62
CA VAL A 40 -3.78 4.00 -3.52
C VAL A 40 -3.80 5.49 -3.82
N LEU A 41 -4.32 6.27 -2.87
CA LEU A 41 -4.31 7.73 -2.91
C LEU A 41 -2.86 8.24 -2.85
N TRP A 42 -2.49 9.11 -3.78
CA TRP A 42 -1.17 9.74 -3.81
C TRP A 42 -1.27 11.22 -3.47
N GLY A 43 -0.50 11.68 -2.49
CA GLY A 43 -0.45 13.10 -2.12
C GLY A 43 -1.83 13.72 -1.82
N ASP A 44 -1.94 15.00 -2.12
CA ASP A 44 -3.12 15.84 -1.82
C ASP A 44 -3.99 16.12 -3.06
N ASP A 45 -3.66 15.56 -4.22
CA ASP A 45 -4.41 15.78 -5.46
C ASP A 45 -5.76 15.03 -5.50
N GLY A 46 -5.99 14.13 -4.53
CA GLY A 46 -7.21 13.33 -4.44
C GLY A 46 -7.23 12.13 -5.39
N ALA A 47 -6.17 11.90 -6.16
CA ALA A 47 -6.12 10.89 -7.22
C ALA A 47 -5.61 9.55 -6.70
N TYR A 48 -6.22 8.48 -7.21
CA TYR A 48 -5.87 7.12 -6.88
C TYR A 48 -5.10 6.49 -8.03
N TYR A 49 -3.99 5.85 -7.69
CA TYR A 49 -3.09 5.20 -8.63
C TYR A 49 -2.97 3.72 -8.31
N GLN A 50 -2.64 2.91 -9.31
CA GLN A 50 -2.42 1.49 -9.07
C GLN A 50 -1.06 1.25 -8.43
N GLY A 51 -1.05 0.54 -7.31
CA GLY A 51 0.16 0.16 -6.59
C GLY A 51 0.10 -1.26 -6.03
N GLN A 52 1.27 -1.83 -5.79
CA GLN A 52 1.45 -3.06 -5.04
C GLN A 52 1.71 -2.69 -3.58
N VAL A 53 0.94 -3.28 -2.67
CA VAL A 53 1.07 -3.02 -1.23
C VAL A 53 1.98 -4.07 -0.61
N PHE A 54 3.03 -3.61 0.03
CA PHE A 54 3.96 -4.38 0.84
C PHE A 54 3.69 -4.01 2.29
N LEU A 55 3.28 -4.99 3.10
CA LEU A 55 3.15 -4.76 4.52
C LEU A 55 4.56 -4.51 5.08
N GLN A 56 4.85 -3.27 5.48
CA GLN A 56 5.91 -3.07 6.45
C GLN A 56 5.28 -3.46 7.78
N ALA A 57 5.51 -4.71 8.21
CA ALA A 57 5.46 -5.01 9.62
C ALA A 57 6.39 -3.98 10.25
N LEU A 58 5.82 -2.94 10.88
CA LEU A 58 6.56 -2.18 11.86
C LEU A 58 6.96 -3.25 12.85
N LEU A 59 8.23 -3.65 12.73
CA LEU A 59 8.95 -4.37 13.74
C LEU A 59 8.47 -3.79 15.07
N PHE A 60 7.95 -4.68 15.91
CA PHE A 60 8.37 -4.78 17.29
C PHE A 60 9.75 -4.14 17.45
N LEU A 61 9.78 -2.83 17.67
CA LEU A 61 10.91 -2.17 18.28
C LEU A 61 10.61 -2.25 19.76
N CYS A 62 11.51 -2.96 20.45
CA CYS A 62 11.50 -3.35 21.85
C CYS A 62 10.99 -2.29 22.83
#